data_AF-A0A8H6M4Z9-F1
#
_entry.id   AF-A0A8H6M4Z9-F1
#
_cell.length_a   1.000
_cell.length_b   1.000
_cell.length_c   1.000
_cell.angle_alpha   90.00
_cell.angle_beta   90.00
_cell.angle_gamma   90.00
#
_symmetry.space_group_name_H-M   'P 1'
#
loop_
_entity.id
_entity.type
_entity.pdbx_description
1 polymer ?
#
loop_
_entity_poly.entity_id
_entity_poly.type
_entity_poly.pdbx_seq_one_letter_code
_entity_poly.pdbx_strand_id
1 'polypeptide(L)'
;MSEREPSSQYTLFQDCLASQLFAKEPEFRSTEGDDLSDFASYLAAEAWPVVPERFQQASYEALTRGDLGNLDVDELPLDALFVRKVLGKYAEEATAPPPVWSSNEDGRSAEICERQVPLTYHHLVPRSAWHTEAMLNKVAWLCRPCHSVVHRVASNEELAQSYHTVELLLEREDVQRWQRYASKQRFGVRRG
;
A
#
# COMPACT_ATOMS: atom_id res chain seq x y z
N MET A 1 15.05 -23.93 11.02
CA MET A 1 15.62 -22.88 10.16
C MET A 1 14.71 -21.68 10.33
N SER A 2 15.22 -20.56 10.85
CA SER A 2 14.39 -19.40 11.17
C SER A 2 13.89 -18.80 9.85
N GLU A 3 12.62 -18.96 9.54
CA GLU A 3 11.95 -18.20 8.49
C GLU A 3 12.07 -16.73 8.89
N ARG A 4 13.00 -16.00 8.26
CA ARG A 4 13.08 -14.55 8.43
C ARG A 4 11.81 -14.01 7.78
N GLU A 5 11.04 -13.23 8.54
CA GLU A 5 9.96 -12.46 7.95
C GLU A 5 10.49 -11.68 6.74
N PRO A 6 9.80 -11.73 5.59
CA PRO A 6 10.23 -11.04 4.38
C PRO A 6 10.33 -9.54 4.68
N SER A 7 11.42 -8.89 4.26
CA SER A 7 11.56 -7.44 4.41
C SER A 7 10.50 -6.73 3.57
N SER A 8 10.10 -5.51 3.96
CA SER A 8 9.18 -4.68 3.19
C SER A 8 9.62 -4.51 1.72
N GLN A 9 10.93 -4.44 1.51
CA GLN A 9 11.57 -4.31 0.20
C GLN A 9 11.42 -5.60 -0.63
N TYR A 10 11.57 -6.76 0.01
CA TYR A 10 11.35 -8.05 -0.64
C TYR A 10 9.90 -8.22 -1.11
N THR A 11 8.94 -7.88 -0.24
CA THR A 11 7.52 -7.95 -0.60
C THR A 11 7.17 -7.00 -1.75
N LEU A 12 7.67 -5.76 -1.72
CA LEU A 12 7.45 -4.81 -2.82
C LEU A 12 8.06 -5.28 -4.15
N PHE A 13 9.24 -5.90 -4.11
CA PHE A 13 9.86 -6.50 -5.28
C PHE A 13 9.04 -7.67 -5.84
N GLN A 14 8.53 -8.54 -4.96
CA GLN A 14 7.64 -9.63 -5.32
C GLN A 14 6.36 -9.12 -5.99
N ASP A 15 5.74 -8.07 -5.45
CA ASP A 15 4.55 -7.43 -6.04
C ASP A 15 4.84 -6.87 -7.45
N CYS A 16 5.99 -6.21 -7.61
CA CYS A 16 6.45 -5.70 -8.91
C CYS A 16 6.67 -6.83 -9.92
N LEU A 17 7.26 -7.95 -9.49
CA LEU A 17 7.51 -9.11 -10.33
C LEU A 17 6.19 -9.77 -10.77
N ALA A 18 5.26 -9.99 -9.83
CA ALA A 18 3.94 -10.52 -10.12
C ALA A 18 3.18 -9.64 -11.14
N SER A 19 3.19 -8.32 -10.92
CA SER A 19 2.56 -7.34 -11.82
C SER A 19 3.14 -7.39 -13.24
N GLN A 20 4.46 -7.58 -13.39
CA GLN A 20 5.10 -7.66 -14.71
C GLN A 20 4.85 -9.01 -15.40
N LEU A 21 4.74 -10.11 -14.66
CA LEU A 21 4.36 -11.42 -15.22
C LEU A 21 2.95 -11.35 -15.81
N PHE A 22 1.99 -10.77 -15.09
CA PHE A 22 0.62 -10.54 -15.58
C PHE A 22 0.57 -9.69 -16.85
N ALA A 23 1.39 -8.64 -16.93
CA ALA A 23 1.40 -7.73 -18.08
C ALA A 23 1.97 -8.39 -19.35
N LYS A 24 2.85 -9.38 -19.21
CA LYS A 24 3.58 -10.00 -20.32
C LYS A 24 2.91 -11.26 -20.85
N GLU A 25 2.34 -12.08 -19.97
CA GLU A 25 1.71 -13.35 -20.32
C GLU A 25 0.21 -13.31 -19.97
N PRO A 26 -0.66 -12.79 -20.86
CA PRO A 26 -2.10 -12.75 -20.61
C PRO A 26 -2.74 -14.14 -20.52
N GLU A 27 -2.05 -15.20 -20.96
CA GLU A 27 -2.48 -16.60 -20.80
C GLU A 27 -2.56 -17.02 -19.32
N PHE A 28 -1.72 -16.43 -18.45
CA PHE A 28 -1.74 -16.59 -17.00
C PHE A 28 -2.94 -15.90 -16.31
N ARG A 29 -3.80 -15.17 -17.04
CA ARG A 29 -5.11 -14.72 -16.50
C ARG A 29 -6.09 -15.88 -16.29
N SER A 30 -5.77 -17.07 -16.81
CA SER A 30 -6.69 -18.23 -16.84
C SER A 30 -6.34 -19.30 -15.80
N THR A 31 -5.14 -19.24 -15.22
CA THR A 31 -4.74 -20.08 -14.09
C THR A 31 -5.28 -19.49 -12.79
N GLU A 32 -5.67 -20.34 -11.85
CA GLU A 32 -6.14 -19.91 -10.53
C GLU A 32 -5.04 -19.02 -9.91
N GLY A 33 -5.37 -17.81 -9.45
CA GLY A 33 -4.34 -16.80 -9.15
C GLY A 33 -3.40 -17.15 -7.99
N ASP A 34 -3.62 -18.27 -7.30
CA ASP A 34 -2.70 -18.88 -6.34
C ASP A 34 -1.42 -19.38 -7.04
N ASP A 35 -1.55 -20.03 -8.20
CA ASP A 35 -0.42 -20.58 -8.96
C ASP A 35 0.58 -19.50 -9.42
N LEU A 36 0.06 -18.32 -9.80
CA LEU A 36 0.92 -17.21 -10.21
C LEU A 36 1.59 -16.53 -9.01
N SER A 37 0.88 -16.38 -7.90
CA SER A 37 1.46 -15.84 -6.67
C SER A 37 2.60 -16.72 -6.18
N ASP A 38 2.42 -18.04 -6.22
CA ASP A 38 3.46 -19.02 -5.87
C ASP A 38 4.64 -18.97 -6.84
N PHE A 39 4.38 -18.89 -8.15
CA PHE A 39 5.43 -18.75 -9.14
C PHE A 39 6.22 -17.44 -8.98
N ALA A 40 5.53 -16.32 -8.73
CA ALA A 40 6.14 -15.03 -8.45
C ALA A 40 6.97 -15.06 -7.15
N SER A 41 6.47 -15.75 -6.11
CA SER A 41 7.19 -15.96 -4.85
C SER A 41 8.47 -16.76 -5.07
N TYR A 42 8.40 -17.84 -5.85
CA TYR A 42 9.56 -18.65 -6.22
C TYR A 42 10.61 -17.85 -6.99
N LEU A 43 10.19 -17.14 -8.04
CA LEU A 43 11.07 -16.29 -8.82
C LEU A 43 11.67 -15.16 -7.99
N ALA A 44 10.91 -14.56 -7.07
CA ALA A 44 11.43 -13.54 -6.17
C ALA A 44 12.50 -14.11 -5.23
N ALA A 45 12.29 -15.31 -4.68
CA ALA A 45 13.26 -15.98 -3.81
C ALA A 45 14.57 -16.31 -4.52
N GLU A 46 14.52 -16.68 -5.80
CA GLU A 46 15.70 -16.96 -6.64
C GLU A 46 16.39 -15.67 -7.12
N ALA A 47 15.61 -14.64 -7.47
CA ALA A 47 16.16 -13.40 -8.03
C ALA A 47 16.72 -12.45 -6.95
N TRP A 48 16.07 -12.35 -5.80
CA TRP A 48 16.41 -11.38 -4.76
C TRP A 48 17.87 -11.46 -4.25
N PRO A 49 18.46 -12.65 -4.02
CA PRO A 49 19.87 -12.76 -3.63
C PRO A 49 20.86 -12.19 -4.66
N VAL A 50 20.45 -12.11 -5.93
CA VAL A 50 21.26 -11.59 -7.05
C VAL A 50 21.05 -10.08 -7.23
N VAL A 51 19.96 -9.52 -6.70
CA VAL A 51 19.70 -8.07 -6.72
C VAL A 51 20.77 -7.36 -5.88
N PRO A 52 21.44 -6.31 -6.38
CA PRO A 52 22.47 -5.63 -5.62
C PRO A 52 21.96 -5.03 -4.31
N GLU A 53 22.82 -4.97 -3.31
CA GLU A 53 22.49 -4.49 -1.96
C GLU A 53 21.86 -3.09 -1.95
N ARG A 54 22.30 -2.19 -2.83
CA ARG A 54 21.69 -0.85 -3.01
C ARG A 54 20.21 -0.89 -3.40
N PHE A 55 19.78 -1.88 -4.19
CA PHE A 55 18.37 -2.06 -4.51
C PHE A 55 17.64 -2.75 -3.35
N GLN A 56 18.27 -3.71 -2.65
CA GLN A 56 17.67 -4.34 -1.47
C GLN A 56 17.43 -3.36 -0.31
N GLN A 57 18.22 -2.29 -0.23
CA GLN A 57 18.10 -1.21 0.76
C GLN A 57 17.34 0.01 0.23
N ALA A 58 16.79 -0.07 -1.00
CA ALA A 58 16.09 1.04 -1.60
C ALA A 58 14.93 1.51 -0.71
N SER A 59 14.96 2.78 -0.36
CA SER A 59 13.93 3.47 0.41
C SER A 59 13.99 4.95 0.11
N TYR A 60 12.89 5.66 0.27
CA TYR A 60 12.86 7.12 0.16
C TYR A 60 13.91 7.81 1.04
N GLU A 61 14.09 7.32 2.28
CA GLU A 61 15.07 7.87 3.21
C GLU A 61 16.50 7.69 2.72
N ALA A 62 16.85 6.50 2.22
CA ALA A 62 18.17 6.21 1.69
C ALA A 62 18.46 7.00 0.40
N LEU A 63 17.45 7.21 -0.46
CA LEU A 63 17.58 8.09 -1.63
C LEU A 63 17.85 9.55 -1.20
N THR A 64 17.09 10.05 -0.23
CA THR A 64 17.18 11.44 0.25
C THR A 64 18.52 11.73 0.94
N ARG A 65 19.10 10.74 1.63
CA ARG A 65 20.44 10.83 2.24
C ARG A 65 21.57 10.73 1.22
N GLY A 66 21.27 10.28 -0.02
CA GLY A 66 22.28 10.01 -1.05
C GLY A 66 23.00 8.68 -0.89
N ASP A 67 22.52 7.80 0.01
CA ASP A 67 23.16 6.52 0.36
C ASP A 67 23.08 5.50 -0.80
N LEU A 68 22.16 5.69 -1.76
CA LEU A 68 21.90 4.76 -2.85
C LEU A 68 22.67 5.06 -4.15
N GLY A 69 23.28 6.25 -4.28
CA GLY A 69 23.92 6.68 -5.53
C GLY A 69 22.95 6.74 -6.72
N ASN A 70 23.47 6.53 -7.95
CA ASN A 70 22.64 6.40 -9.15
C ASN A 70 22.02 4.99 -9.19
N LEU A 71 20.68 4.90 -9.13
CA LEU A 71 19.94 3.65 -9.28
C LEU A 71 19.75 3.30 -10.76
N ASP A 72 20.84 3.30 -11.51
CA ASP A 72 20.79 2.93 -12.92
C ASP A 72 20.69 1.41 -13.05
N VAL A 73 19.54 0.95 -13.53
CA VAL A 73 19.26 -0.46 -13.80
C VAL A 73 19.99 -0.96 -15.04
N ASP A 74 20.48 -0.08 -15.91
CA ASP A 74 21.23 -0.43 -17.11
C ASP A 74 22.68 -0.82 -16.81
N GLU A 75 23.22 -0.45 -15.65
CA GLU A 75 24.53 -0.90 -15.17
C GLU A 75 24.53 -2.33 -14.59
N LEU A 76 23.36 -2.97 -14.49
CA LEU A 76 23.25 -4.32 -13.95
C LEU A 76 23.66 -5.36 -15.00
N PRO A 77 24.48 -6.36 -14.64
CA PRO A 77 24.85 -7.49 -15.52
C PRO A 77 23.70 -8.51 -15.65
N LEU A 78 22.46 -8.01 -15.75
CA LEU A 78 21.24 -8.80 -15.96
C LEU A 78 20.90 -8.71 -17.45
N ASP A 79 20.94 -9.85 -18.13
CA ASP A 79 20.71 -10.04 -19.56
C ASP A 79 19.21 -10.18 -19.91
N ALA A 80 18.35 -10.37 -18.91
CA ALA A 80 16.90 -10.39 -19.09
C ALA A 80 16.30 -8.97 -19.04
N LEU A 81 15.88 -8.45 -20.20
CA LEU A 81 15.08 -7.21 -20.34
C LEU A 81 13.89 -7.17 -19.36
N PHE A 82 13.33 -8.34 -19.05
CA PHE A 82 12.27 -8.49 -18.06
C PHE A 82 12.69 -8.06 -16.65
N VAL A 83 13.85 -8.53 -16.17
CA VAL A 83 14.32 -8.22 -14.82
C VAL A 83 14.66 -6.73 -14.69
N ARG A 84 15.21 -6.11 -15.74
CA ARG A 84 15.45 -4.65 -15.76
C ARG A 84 14.15 -3.85 -15.59
N LYS A 85 13.07 -4.26 -16.28
CA LYS A 85 11.75 -3.63 -16.13
C LYS A 85 11.18 -3.80 -14.73
N VAL A 86 11.32 -5.00 -14.14
CA VAL A 86 10.89 -5.26 -12.75
C VAL A 86 11.68 -4.39 -11.78
N LEU A 87 13.01 -4.36 -11.90
CA LEU A 87 13.88 -3.58 -11.02
C LEU A 87 13.68 -2.08 -11.16
N GLY A 88 13.42 -1.58 -12.39
CA GLY A 88 13.09 -0.17 -12.62
C GLY A 88 11.81 0.22 -11.91
N LYS A 89 10.73 -0.57 -12.09
CA LYS A 89 9.46 -0.34 -11.39
C LYS A 89 9.61 -0.45 -9.87
N TYR A 90 10.32 -1.47 -9.39
CA TYR A 90 10.61 -1.64 -7.97
C TYR A 90 11.39 -0.44 -7.39
N ALA A 91 12.44 0.04 -8.07
CA ALA A 91 13.23 1.17 -7.60
C ALA A 91 12.41 2.46 -7.54
N GLU A 92 11.57 2.71 -8.54
CA GLU A 92 10.63 3.82 -8.55
C GLU A 92 9.65 3.74 -7.37
N GLU A 93 9.03 2.59 -7.13
CA GLU A 93 8.08 2.40 -6.02
C GLU A 93 8.76 2.42 -4.64
N ALA A 94 9.95 1.83 -4.49
CA ALA A 94 10.68 1.76 -3.23
C ALA A 94 11.24 3.12 -2.80
N THR A 95 11.58 3.96 -3.78
CA THR A 95 12.12 5.31 -3.53
C THR A 95 11.09 6.42 -3.68
N ALA A 96 9.88 6.09 -4.09
CA ALA A 96 8.77 7.02 -4.10
C ALA A 96 8.67 7.68 -2.73
N PRO A 97 8.45 9.02 -2.67
CA PRO A 97 8.19 9.67 -1.41
C PRO A 97 7.08 8.91 -0.70
N PRO A 98 7.23 8.63 0.62
CA PRO A 98 6.13 8.05 1.37
C PRO A 98 4.93 8.93 1.06
N PRO A 99 3.76 8.33 0.76
CA PRO A 99 2.59 9.10 0.39
C PRO A 99 2.44 10.20 1.42
N VAL A 100 2.48 11.46 0.96
CA VAL A 100 2.43 12.63 1.84
C VAL A 100 1.15 12.43 2.65
N TRP A 101 1.31 12.05 3.91
CA TRP A 101 0.21 11.91 4.85
C TRP A 101 -0.27 13.34 5.04
N SER A 102 -1.24 13.73 4.22
CA SER A 102 -1.41 15.11 3.81
C SER A 102 -1.38 16.04 5.02
N SER A 103 -0.35 16.88 5.07
CA SER A 103 -0.53 18.23 5.58
C SER A 103 -1.79 18.76 4.91
N ASN A 104 -2.68 19.40 5.66
CA ASN A 104 -3.95 19.94 5.15
C ASN A 104 -3.76 21.08 4.11
N GLU A 105 -2.63 21.13 3.40
CA GLU A 105 -2.28 22.15 2.40
C GLU A 105 -3.30 22.18 1.26
N ASP A 106 -3.94 21.06 0.94
CA ASP A 106 -5.03 20.98 -0.04
C ASP A 106 -6.41 21.43 0.50
N GLY A 107 -6.50 21.83 1.77
CA GLY A 107 -7.77 22.20 2.42
C GLY A 107 -8.75 21.03 2.61
N ARG A 108 -8.31 19.79 2.37
CA ARG A 108 -9.14 18.58 2.48
C ARG A 108 -9.55 18.31 3.93
N SER A 109 -10.78 17.85 4.13
CA SER A 109 -11.31 17.42 5.44
C SER A 109 -11.44 15.91 5.53
N ALA A 110 -11.39 15.35 6.74
CA ALA A 110 -11.63 13.93 6.97
C ALA A 110 -13.04 13.52 6.52
N GLU A 111 -13.17 12.45 5.74
CA GLU A 111 -14.45 12.09 5.11
C GLU A 111 -15.53 11.62 6.10
N ILE A 112 -15.15 11.15 7.29
CA ILE A 112 -16.11 10.79 8.35
C ILE A 112 -16.47 11.96 9.26
N CYS A 113 -15.47 12.68 9.79
CA CYS A 113 -15.71 13.69 10.84
C CYS A 113 -15.65 15.14 10.35
N GLU A 114 -15.37 15.34 9.06
CA GLU A 114 -15.33 16.64 8.35
C GLU A 114 -14.35 17.66 8.91
N ARG A 115 -13.43 17.23 9.80
CA ARG A 115 -12.41 18.11 10.36
C ARG A 115 -11.23 18.26 9.39
N GLN A 116 -10.72 19.48 9.29
CA GLN A 116 -9.45 19.79 8.63
C GLN A 116 -8.30 19.51 9.61
N VAL A 117 -7.84 18.25 9.64
CA VAL A 117 -6.76 17.74 10.50
C VAL A 117 -5.93 16.75 9.69
N PRO A 118 -4.65 16.50 10.02
CA PRO A 118 -3.82 15.57 9.27
C PRO A 118 -4.52 14.23 9.02
N LEU A 119 -4.54 13.84 7.75
CA LEU A 119 -5.29 12.70 7.25
C LEU A 119 -4.36 11.50 7.04
N THR A 120 -4.98 10.33 7.02
CA THR A 120 -4.36 9.04 6.76
C THR A 120 -5.12 8.39 5.62
N TYR A 121 -4.39 7.69 4.76
CA TYR A 121 -4.94 6.93 3.66
C TYR A 121 -5.48 5.61 4.19
N HIS A 122 -6.77 5.34 3.97
CA HIS A 122 -7.42 4.12 4.44
C HIS A 122 -8.03 3.36 3.27
N HIS A 123 -7.61 2.10 3.08
CA HIS A 123 -8.23 1.20 2.13
C HIS A 123 -9.54 0.67 2.70
N LEU A 124 -10.65 0.93 2.01
CA LEU A 124 -11.98 0.45 2.43
C LEU A 124 -12.18 -1.03 2.12
N VAL A 125 -11.43 -1.54 1.13
CA VAL A 125 -11.30 -2.96 0.83
C VAL A 125 -9.85 -3.37 1.08
N PRO A 126 -9.57 -4.33 1.97
CA PRO A 126 -8.21 -4.82 2.19
C PRO A 126 -7.60 -5.32 0.88
N ARG A 127 -6.32 -4.98 0.61
CA ARG A 127 -5.60 -5.49 -0.57
C ARG A 127 -5.46 -7.01 -0.59
N SER A 128 -5.57 -7.66 0.57
CA SER A 128 -5.52 -9.11 0.73
C SER A 128 -6.85 -9.82 0.41
N ALA A 129 -7.92 -9.09 0.11
CA ALA A 129 -9.23 -9.67 -0.22
C ALA A 129 -9.42 -9.79 -1.74
N TRP A 130 -9.99 -10.91 -2.20
CA TRP A 130 -10.25 -11.16 -3.62
C TRP A 130 -11.41 -10.28 -4.13
N HIS A 131 -11.07 -9.15 -4.73
CA HIS A 131 -12.04 -8.24 -5.38
C HIS A 131 -11.49 -7.72 -6.70
N THR A 132 -12.37 -7.12 -7.51
CA THR A 132 -11.97 -6.47 -8.76
C THR A 132 -11.02 -5.30 -8.47
N GLU A 133 -10.13 -4.98 -9.42
CA GLU A 133 -9.17 -3.87 -9.28
C GLU A 133 -9.84 -2.53 -8.97
N ALA A 134 -11.04 -2.29 -9.53
CA ALA A 134 -11.85 -1.11 -9.22
C ALA A 134 -12.34 -1.05 -7.76
N MET A 135 -12.56 -2.21 -7.11
CA MET A 135 -12.96 -2.30 -5.71
C MET A 135 -11.76 -2.15 -4.77
N LEU A 136 -10.60 -2.71 -5.12
CA LEU A 136 -9.36 -2.60 -4.34
C LEU A 136 -8.83 -1.16 -4.23
N ASN A 137 -9.17 -0.33 -5.21
CA ASN A 137 -8.81 1.09 -5.24
C ASN A 137 -9.80 2.01 -4.51
N LYS A 138 -10.83 1.48 -3.84
CA LYS A 138 -11.72 2.28 -3.00
C LYS A 138 -11.03 2.68 -1.70
N VAL A 139 -10.84 3.98 -1.52
CA VAL A 139 -10.06 4.55 -0.43
C VAL A 139 -10.77 5.73 0.20
N ALA A 140 -10.42 6.01 1.45
CA ALA A 140 -10.92 7.15 2.22
C ALA A 140 -9.78 7.90 2.91
N TRP A 141 -9.91 9.22 2.97
CA TRP A 141 -9.04 10.12 3.71
C TRP A 141 -9.60 10.36 5.11
N LEU A 142 -8.99 9.71 6.09
CA LEU A 142 -9.48 9.70 7.47
C LEU A 142 -8.45 10.29 8.42
N CYS A 143 -8.88 11.10 9.37
CA CYS A 143 -8.01 11.45 10.50
C CYS A 143 -7.70 10.20 11.34
N ARG A 144 -6.56 10.20 12.06
CA ARG A 144 -6.12 9.04 12.87
C ARG A 144 -7.21 8.50 13.81
N PRO A 145 -7.98 9.33 14.56
CA PRO A 145 -9.09 8.83 15.37
C PRO A 145 -10.22 8.13 14.58
N CYS A 146 -10.58 8.66 13.40
CA CYS A 146 -11.59 8.05 12.53
C CYS A 146 -11.10 6.72 11.98
N HIS A 147 -9.86 6.66 11.50
CA HIS A 147 -9.23 5.43 11.03
C HIS A 147 -9.27 4.35 12.14
N SER A 148 -8.88 4.70 13.37
CA SER A 148 -8.97 3.77 14.49
C SER A 148 -10.40 3.34 14.85
N VAL A 149 -11.42 4.12 14.51
CA VAL A 149 -12.82 3.72 14.74
C VAL A 149 -13.32 2.77 13.67
N VAL A 150 -12.96 2.98 12.40
CA VAL A 150 -13.34 2.08 11.31
C VAL A 150 -12.91 0.64 11.60
N HIS A 151 -11.66 0.44 12.04
CA HIS A 151 -11.16 -0.89 12.45
C HIS A 151 -11.73 -1.42 13.78
N ARG A 152 -12.47 -0.61 14.53
CA ARG A 152 -13.14 -1.04 15.77
C ARG A 152 -14.61 -1.40 15.56
N VAL A 153 -15.28 -0.77 14.60
CA VAL A 153 -16.72 -0.97 14.37
C VAL A 153 -17.02 -2.16 13.46
N ALA A 154 -16.08 -2.52 12.59
CA ALA A 154 -16.23 -3.62 11.65
C ALA A 154 -14.89 -4.32 11.43
N SER A 155 -14.96 -5.62 11.19
CA SER A 155 -13.83 -6.41 10.72
C SER A 155 -13.47 -6.04 9.27
N ASN A 156 -12.25 -6.36 8.85
CA ASN A 156 -11.81 -6.14 7.46
C ASN A 156 -12.71 -6.84 6.42
N GLU A 157 -13.27 -7.99 6.78
CA GLU A 157 -14.21 -8.73 5.93
C GLU A 157 -15.55 -8.01 5.81
N GLU A 158 -16.14 -7.56 6.93
CA GLU A 158 -17.38 -6.78 6.92
C GLU A 158 -17.23 -5.45 6.19
N LEU A 159 -16.06 -4.79 6.33
CA LEU A 159 -15.74 -3.58 5.57
C LEU A 159 -15.77 -3.85 4.07
N ALA A 160 -15.13 -4.93 3.60
CA ALA A 160 -15.12 -5.28 2.20
C ALA A 160 -16.50 -5.67 1.65
N GLN A 161 -17.31 -6.39 2.42
CA GLN A 161 -18.60 -6.91 1.97
C GLN A 161 -19.71 -5.86 2.02
N SER A 162 -19.83 -5.12 3.12
CA SER A 162 -21.00 -4.28 3.40
C SER A 162 -20.69 -2.79 3.56
N TYR A 163 -19.43 -2.40 3.78
CA TYR A 163 -19.05 -1.01 4.09
C TYR A 163 -17.85 -0.50 3.28
N HIS A 164 -17.82 -0.87 2.00
CA HIS A 164 -16.67 -0.65 1.12
C HIS A 164 -16.66 0.75 0.46
N THR A 165 -17.55 1.65 0.87
CA THR A 165 -17.55 3.09 0.54
C THR A 165 -17.77 3.91 1.82
N VAL A 166 -17.40 5.20 1.79
CA VAL A 166 -17.64 6.09 2.94
C VAL A 166 -19.14 6.28 3.19
N GLU A 167 -19.94 6.36 2.14
CA GLU A 167 -21.39 6.50 2.23
C GLU A 167 -21.99 5.32 3.01
N LEU A 168 -21.59 4.08 2.68
CA LEU A 168 -22.02 2.89 3.39
C LEU A 168 -21.56 2.90 4.86
N LEU A 169 -20.34 3.33 5.14
CA LEU A 169 -19.87 3.50 6.53
C LEU A 169 -20.74 4.49 7.31
N LEU A 170 -21.16 5.59 6.67
CA LEU A 170 -22.01 6.61 7.29
C LEU A 170 -23.47 6.16 7.49
N GLU A 171 -23.90 5.06 6.90
CA GLU A 171 -25.22 4.47 7.19
C GLU A 171 -25.26 3.77 8.56
N ARG A 172 -24.11 3.42 9.14
CA ARG A 172 -24.05 2.75 10.45
C ARG A 172 -24.31 3.70 11.63
N GLU A 173 -25.16 3.29 12.56
CA GLU A 173 -25.50 4.10 13.73
C GLU A 173 -24.31 4.41 14.65
N ASP A 174 -23.37 3.47 14.79
CA ASP A 174 -22.17 3.63 15.61
C ASP A 174 -21.18 4.63 15.00
N VAL A 175 -20.99 4.57 13.68
CA VAL A 175 -20.20 5.54 12.90
C VAL A 175 -20.85 6.92 12.93
N GLN A 176 -22.16 7.04 12.77
CA GLN A 176 -22.86 8.33 12.87
C GLN A 176 -22.73 8.95 14.27
N ARG A 177 -22.85 8.13 15.32
CA ARG A 177 -22.65 8.58 16.70
C ARG A 177 -21.21 9.07 16.90
N TRP A 178 -20.24 8.34 16.35
CA TRP A 178 -18.85 8.76 16.35
C TRP A 178 -18.64 10.07 15.58
N GLN A 179 -19.18 10.22 14.37
CA GLN A 179 -19.07 11.44 13.55
C GLN A 179 -19.53 12.67 14.34
N ARG A 180 -20.73 12.61 14.96
CA ARG A 180 -21.29 13.73 15.75
C ARG A 180 -20.41 14.13 16.94
N TYR A 181 -19.71 13.16 17.53
CA TYR A 181 -18.76 13.40 18.62
C TYR A 181 -17.42 13.95 18.09
N ALA A 182 -16.87 13.29 17.06
CA ALA A 182 -15.56 13.52 16.51
C ALA A 182 -15.47 14.89 15.83
N SER A 183 -16.51 15.34 15.14
CA SER A 183 -16.55 16.65 14.45
C SER A 183 -16.36 17.83 15.41
N LYS A 184 -16.70 17.65 16.69
CA LYS A 184 -16.57 18.68 17.73
C LYS A 184 -15.21 18.67 18.44
N GLN A 185 -14.35 17.70 18.16
CA GLN A 185 -13.08 17.55 18.87
C GLN A 185 -12.01 18.50 18.34
N ARG A 186 -11.40 19.26 19.26
CA ARG A 186 -10.26 20.14 18.97
C ARG A 186 -9.01 19.31 18.63
N PHE A 187 -8.28 19.75 17.62
CA PHE A 187 -6.99 19.17 17.24
C PHE A 187 -5.83 20.01 17.82
N GLY A 188 -4.71 19.37 18.17
CA GLY A 188 -3.51 20.05 18.69
C GLY A 188 -3.54 20.45 20.18
N VAL A 189 -4.63 20.17 20.91
CA VAL A 189 -4.68 20.40 22.37
C VAL A 189 -4.12 19.18 23.08
N ARG A 190 -2.90 19.26 23.62
CA ARG A 190 -2.38 18.25 24.55
C ARG A 190 -3.26 18.27 25.80
N ARG A 191 -3.92 17.16 26.12
CA ARG A 191 -4.53 16.98 27.45
C ARG A 191 -3.38 16.82 28.44
N GLY A 192 -3.28 17.77 29.37
CA GLY A 192 -2.42 17.66 30.54
C GLY A 192 -2.92 16.61 31.51
#